data_AF-X1H928-F1
#
_entry.id   AF-X1H928-F1
#
_cell.length_a   1.000
_cell.length_b   1.000
_cell.length_c   1.000
_cell.angle_alpha   90.00
_cell.angle_beta   90.00
_cell.angle_gamma   90.00
#
_symmetry.space_group_name_H-M   'P 1'
#
loop_
_entity.id
_entity.type
_entity.pdbx_description
1 polymer ?
#
loop_
_entity_poly.entity_id
_entity_poly.type
_entity_poly.pdbx_seq_one_letter_code
_entity_poly.pdbx_strand_id
1 'polypeptide(L)'
;LYAAGQATAGIAGRDVTIVQQTDYPWDGRVTITVKTAGAARFDLMLRIPGWCRRHALKVNGRRAAAKVTRGYARMRRQWRNGDQVELSLAMPIERVEANPKVPQDVARVAIQRGPVVYCLEQVDHAADVHGILLPDSAKLTARLKPGLLGGAVVVTGRGLATDGRGWAGRLYRPSRGPATRAVRITAVPYCLWDNRAKGAMAVWLPRR
;
A
#
# COMPACT_ATOMS: atom_id res chain seq x y z
N LEU A 1 -9.09 1.28 12.81
CA LEU A 1 -8.66 0.73 11.49
C LEU A 1 -9.60 1.28 10.43
N TYR A 2 -9.24 1.18 9.14
CA TYR A 2 -10.16 1.48 8.04
C TYR A 2 -10.57 0.16 7.42
N ALA A 3 -11.85 -0.17 7.57
CA ALA A 3 -12.49 -1.37 7.06
C ALA A 3 -13.98 -1.10 6.94
N ALA A 4 -14.63 -1.64 5.92
CA ALA A 4 -16.07 -1.53 5.77
C ALA A 4 -16.78 -2.22 6.94
N GLY A 5 -17.79 -1.56 7.51
CA GLY A 5 -18.51 -2.08 8.67
C GLY A 5 -19.14 -0.98 9.51
N GLN A 6 -19.77 -1.36 10.62
CA GLN A 6 -20.36 -0.40 11.55
C GLN A 6 -20.12 -0.80 13.01
N ALA A 7 -20.09 0.19 13.90
CA ALA A 7 -19.98 -0.02 15.33
C ALA A 7 -20.83 1.01 16.08
N THR A 8 -21.48 0.57 17.16
CA THR A 8 -22.27 1.43 18.05
C THR A 8 -21.58 1.55 19.41
N ALA A 9 -21.56 2.76 19.97
CA ALA A 9 -21.05 3.02 21.31
C ALA A 9 -21.82 4.16 21.98
N GLY A 10 -21.87 4.12 23.31
CA GLY A 10 -22.36 5.24 24.12
C GLY A 10 -21.36 6.39 24.11
N ILE A 11 -21.70 7.52 23.48
CA ILE A 11 -20.87 8.72 23.37
C ILE A 11 -21.69 9.93 23.83
N ALA A 12 -21.17 10.67 24.81
CA ALA A 12 -21.86 11.84 25.38
C ALA A 12 -23.31 11.54 25.83
N GLY A 13 -23.51 10.39 26.48
CA GLY A 13 -24.81 9.95 26.99
C GLY A 13 -25.81 9.50 25.93
N ARG A 14 -25.37 9.20 24.70
CA ARG A 14 -26.22 8.74 23.60
C ARG A 14 -25.58 7.59 22.85
N ASP A 15 -26.39 6.69 22.31
CA ASP A 15 -25.91 5.71 21.35
C ASP A 15 -25.59 6.39 20.01
N VAL A 16 -24.35 6.21 19.57
CA VAL A 16 -23.84 6.70 18.29
C VAL A 16 -23.32 5.52 17.51
N THR A 17 -23.86 5.30 16.31
CA THR A 17 -23.33 4.32 15.35
C THR A 17 -22.46 5.02 14.33
N ILE A 18 -21.25 4.50 14.14
CA ILE A 18 -20.34 4.91 13.08
C ILE A 18 -20.38 3.83 11.99
N VAL A 19 -20.74 4.23 10.77
CA VAL A 19 -20.71 3.36 9.58
C VAL A 19 -19.53 3.76 8.70
N GLN A 20 -18.70 2.80 8.31
CA GLN A 20 -17.58 2.97 7.40
C GLN A 20 -17.86 2.26 6.06
N GLN A 21 -17.62 2.96 4.97
CA GLN A 21 -17.67 2.43 3.60
C GLN A 21 -16.35 2.76 2.91
N THR A 22 -15.66 1.73 2.43
CA THR A 22 -14.32 1.88 1.83
C THR A 22 -13.90 0.59 1.11
N ASP A 23 -13.10 0.74 0.06
CA ASP A 23 -12.39 -0.36 -0.61
C ASP A 23 -10.95 -0.52 -0.08
N TYR A 24 -10.65 0.05 1.10
CA TYR A 24 -9.38 -0.15 1.79
C TYR A 24 -9.13 -1.67 1.97
N PRO A 25 -7.94 -2.20 1.63
CA PRO A 25 -6.67 -1.49 1.42
C PRO A 25 -6.35 -1.11 -0.03
N TRP A 26 -7.28 -1.30 -0.97
CA TRP A 26 -7.04 -1.08 -2.40
C TRP A 26 -7.25 0.37 -2.82
N ASP A 27 -8.15 1.09 -2.15
CA ASP A 27 -8.37 2.51 -2.34
C ASP A 27 -8.26 3.29 -1.02
N GLY A 28 -7.87 4.57 -1.14
CA GLY A 28 -7.66 5.46 0.00
C GLY A 28 -8.88 6.26 0.44
N ARG A 29 -10.02 6.13 -0.25
CA ARG A 29 -11.28 6.77 0.13
C ARG A 29 -11.96 6.01 1.26
N VAL A 30 -12.29 6.72 2.32
CA VAL A 30 -13.08 6.22 3.44
C VAL A 30 -14.24 7.18 3.68
N THR A 31 -15.46 6.68 3.59
CA THR A 31 -16.66 7.41 3.95
C THR A 31 -17.13 6.94 5.32
N ILE A 32 -17.34 7.90 6.22
CA ILE A 32 -17.75 7.67 7.59
C ILE A 32 -19.08 8.39 7.82
N THR A 33 -20.15 7.65 8.09
CA THR A 33 -21.46 8.21 8.40
C THR A 33 -21.76 8.07 9.89
N VAL A 34 -22.17 9.17 10.51
CA VAL A 34 -22.62 9.20 11.91
C VAL A 34 -24.13 8.97 11.95
N LYS A 35 -24.58 7.96 12.68
CA LYS A 35 -25.99 7.75 13.02
C LYS A 35 -26.19 7.97 14.52
N THR A 36 -27.20 8.76 14.88
CA THR A 36 -27.51 9.12 16.26
C THR A 36 -28.98 9.55 16.36
N ALA A 37 -29.65 9.26 17.46
CA ALA A 37 -31.05 9.66 17.66
C ALA A 37 -31.24 11.18 17.84
N GLY A 38 -30.18 11.88 18.29
CA GLY A 38 -30.20 13.32 18.49
C GLY A 38 -28.81 13.94 18.31
N ALA A 39 -28.74 15.26 18.22
CA ALA A 39 -27.47 15.94 18.04
C ALA A 39 -26.54 15.72 19.25
N ALA A 40 -25.29 15.34 19.00
CA ALA A 40 -24.31 15.03 20.04
C ALA A 40 -22.97 15.73 19.76
N ARG A 41 -22.36 16.35 20.78
CA ARG A 41 -21.06 17.01 20.65
C ARG A 41 -19.94 16.09 21.11
N PHE A 42 -19.07 15.68 20.19
CA PHE A 42 -17.93 14.82 20.49
C PHE A 42 -16.79 15.00 19.49
N ASP A 43 -15.62 14.45 19.84
CA ASP A 43 -14.45 14.37 18.97
C ASP A 43 -14.51 13.11 18.11
N LEU A 44 -14.51 13.26 16.78
CA LEU A 44 -14.18 12.15 15.88
C LEU A 44 -12.67 12.22 15.59
N MET A 45 -11.94 11.18 16.00
CA MET A 45 -10.48 11.09 15.83
C MET A 45 -10.14 10.09 14.72
N LEU A 46 -9.63 10.60 13.60
CA LEU A 46 -9.29 9.80 12.43
C LEU A 46 -7.78 9.59 12.35
N ARG A 47 -7.33 8.34 12.38
CA ARG A 47 -5.90 8.01 12.27
C ARG A 47 -5.39 8.37 10.88
N ILE A 48 -4.42 9.26 10.79
CA ILE A 48 -3.64 9.48 9.58
C ILE A 48 -2.50 8.45 9.56
N PRO A 49 -2.53 7.43 8.69
CA PRO A 49 -1.50 6.39 8.71
C PRO A 49 -0.11 6.96 8.41
N GLY A 50 0.93 6.42 9.06
CA GLY A 50 2.30 6.94 8.90
C GLY A 50 2.86 6.88 7.47
N TRP A 51 2.35 5.98 6.63
CA TRP A 51 2.69 5.89 5.22
C TRP A 51 2.05 7.02 4.37
N CYS A 52 1.00 7.67 4.87
CA CYS A 52 0.22 8.64 4.10
C CYS A 52 0.79 10.05 4.24
N ARG A 53 1.41 10.58 3.17
CA ARG A 53 1.97 11.94 3.15
C ARG A 53 0.96 13.04 2.84
N ARG A 54 -0.10 12.71 2.09
CA ARG A 54 -1.15 13.67 1.70
C ARG A 54 -2.52 13.07 1.98
N HIS A 55 -3.33 13.81 2.72
CA HIS A 55 -4.72 13.45 3.00
C HIS A 55 -5.64 14.65 2.81
N ALA A 56 -6.91 14.39 2.57
CA ALA A 56 -7.95 15.40 2.51
C ALA A 56 -9.17 14.94 3.32
N LEU A 57 -9.85 15.91 3.94
CA LEU A 57 -11.07 15.69 4.69
C LEU A 57 -12.19 16.55 4.11
N LYS A 58 -13.38 15.97 4.03
CA LYS A 58 -14.63 16.69 3.81
C LYS A 58 -15.64 16.33 4.87
N VAL A 59 -16.51 17.27 5.18
CA VAL A 59 -17.69 17.08 6.03
C VAL A 59 -18.89 17.54 5.23
N ASN A 60 -19.85 16.65 4.98
CA ASN A 60 -21.05 16.93 4.20
C ASN A 60 -20.70 17.64 2.86
N GLY A 61 -19.74 17.07 2.13
CA GLY A 61 -19.24 17.59 0.85
C GLY A 61 -18.30 18.80 0.92
N ARG A 62 -18.20 19.51 2.06
CA ARG A 62 -17.35 20.70 2.21
C ARG A 62 -15.97 20.36 2.74
N ARG A 63 -14.92 20.95 2.16
CA ARG A 63 -13.53 20.77 2.63
C ARG A 63 -13.43 21.14 4.11
N ALA A 64 -12.81 20.28 4.90
CA ALA A 64 -12.54 20.49 6.30
C ALA A 64 -11.04 20.38 6.60
N ALA A 65 -10.57 21.17 7.55
CA ALA A 65 -9.23 21.05 8.10
C ALA A 65 -9.32 20.54 9.54
N ALA A 66 -8.39 19.66 9.92
CA ALA A 66 -8.29 19.14 11.27
C ALA A 66 -6.82 19.07 11.66
N LYS A 67 -6.47 19.55 12.86
CA LYS A 67 -5.11 19.44 13.38
C LYS A 67 -4.80 17.96 13.60
N VAL A 68 -3.69 17.51 13.04
CA VAL A 68 -3.15 16.17 13.29
C VAL A 68 -2.25 16.23 14.52
N THR A 69 -2.63 15.54 15.57
CA THR A 69 -1.84 15.42 16.80
C THR A 69 -1.56 13.94 17.05
N ARG A 70 -0.28 13.57 17.18
CA ARG A 70 0.16 12.18 17.42
C ARG A 70 -0.49 11.17 16.45
N GLY A 71 -0.59 11.53 15.17
CA GLY A 71 -1.13 10.66 14.11
C GLY A 71 -2.67 10.64 13.99
N TYR A 72 -3.40 11.48 14.72
CA TYR A 72 -4.87 11.56 14.61
C TYR A 72 -5.33 12.97 14.24
N ALA A 73 -6.13 13.06 13.18
CA ALA A 73 -6.91 14.24 12.83
C ALA A 73 -8.13 14.32 13.74
N ARG A 74 -8.19 15.32 14.62
CA ARG A 74 -9.29 15.49 15.58
C ARG A 74 -10.33 16.47 15.06
N MET A 75 -11.59 16.04 15.01
CA MET A 75 -12.72 16.87 14.60
C MET A 75 -13.74 17.00 15.74
N ARG A 76 -13.69 18.10 16.50
CA ARG A 76 -14.67 18.42 17.54
C ARG A 76 -15.87 19.13 16.95
N ARG A 77 -17.03 18.48 16.88
CA ARG A 77 -18.25 19.06 16.29
C ARG A 77 -19.50 18.63 17.03
N GLN A 78 -20.60 19.33 16.77
CA GLN A 78 -21.94 18.81 17.05
C GLN A 78 -22.39 18.02 15.83
N TRP A 79 -22.54 16.72 16.02
CA TRP A 79 -22.88 15.77 14.97
C TRP A 79 -24.38 15.52 14.97
N ARG A 80 -24.95 15.42 13.77
CA ARG A 80 -26.35 15.08 13.53
C ARG A 80 -26.44 13.73 12.82
N ASN A 81 -27.61 13.11 12.90
CA ASN A 81 -27.88 11.90 12.15
C ASN A 81 -27.65 12.12 10.66
N GLY A 82 -26.88 11.24 10.02
CA GLY A 82 -26.56 11.31 8.60
C GLY A 82 -25.36 12.19 8.25
N ASP A 83 -24.74 12.88 9.21
CA ASP A 83 -23.50 13.62 8.95
C ASP A 83 -22.43 12.66 8.40
N GLN A 84 -21.75 13.10 7.35
CA GLN A 84 -20.77 12.31 6.64
C GLN A 84 -19.40 12.97 6.69
N VAL A 85 -18.37 12.17 6.95
CA VAL A 85 -16.97 12.53 6.75
C VAL A 85 -16.41 11.70 5.62
N GLU A 86 -15.83 12.36 4.62
CA GLU A 86 -14.99 11.70 3.63
C GLU A 86 -13.52 11.95 3.99
N LEU A 87 -12.76 10.89 4.14
CA LEU A 87 -11.31 10.91 4.24
C LEU A 87 -10.74 10.36 2.94
N SER A 88 -9.85 11.11 2.31
CA SER A 88 -9.05 10.65 1.17
C SER A 88 -7.60 10.54 1.59
N LEU A 89 -7.04 9.33 1.52
CA LEU A 89 -5.63 9.04 1.79
C LEU A 89 -4.91 8.79 0.47
N ALA A 90 -3.90 9.60 0.13
CA ALA A 90 -3.13 9.37 -1.08
C ALA A 90 -2.33 8.07 -0.96
N MET A 91 -2.55 7.12 -1.87
CA MET A 91 -1.84 5.83 -1.94
C MET A 91 -0.95 5.74 -3.19
N PRO A 92 0.14 6.52 -3.28
CA PRO A 92 1.14 6.34 -4.33
C PRO A 92 1.84 4.99 -4.17
N ILE A 93 2.50 4.55 -5.24
CA ILE A 93 3.48 3.48 -5.15
C ILE A 93 4.75 4.10 -4.57
N GLU A 94 5.17 3.61 -3.42
CA GLU A 94 6.38 4.02 -2.73
C GLU A 94 7.47 2.97 -2.91
N ARG A 95 8.71 3.43 -3.05
CA ARG A 95 9.91 2.61 -2.88
C ARG A 95 10.40 2.82 -1.45
N VAL A 96 10.40 1.76 -0.66
CA VAL A 96 10.83 1.80 0.74
C VAL A 96 12.28 1.34 0.81
N GLU A 97 13.10 2.13 1.50
CA GLU A 97 14.50 1.81 1.80
C GLU A 97 14.63 1.44 3.27
N ALA A 98 15.47 0.46 3.56
CA ALA A 98 15.84 0.13 4.93
C ALA A 98 16.88 1.11 5.46
N ASN A 99 17.01 1.20 6.80
CA ASN A 99 18.15 1.89 7.39
C ASN A 99 19.46 1.21 6.96
N PRO A 100 20.55 1.94 6.66
CA PRO A 100 21.83 1.35 6.28
C PRO A 100 22.43 0.35 7.28
N LYS A 101 21.99 0.38 8.55
CA LYS A 101 22.34 -0.62 9.58
C LYS A 101 21.68 -1.98 9.38
N VAL A 102 20.81 -2.15 8.39
CA VAL A 102 20.21 -3.43 7.98
C VAL A 102 21.02 -3.97 6.78
N PRO A 103 22.09 -4.76 7.02
CA PRO A 103 23.04 -5.12 5.96
C PRO A 103 22.42 -5.95 4.84
N GLN A 104 21.35 -6.70 5.12
CA GLN A 104 20.64 -7.55 4.15
C GLN A 104 19.94 -6.73 3.05
N ASP A 105 19.56 -5.49 3.37
CA ASP A 105 18.74 -4.62 2.53
C ASP A 105 19.53 -3.45 1.92
N VAL A 106 20.86 -3.44 2.09
CA VAL A 106 21.74 -2.45 1.46
C VAL A 106 21.60 -2.52 -0.06
N ALA A 107 21.43 -1.35 -0.68
CA ALA A 107 21.18 -1.20 -2.11
C ALA A 107 19.95 -1.99 -2.63
N ARG A 108 18.95 -2.18 -1.77
CA ARG A 108 17.66 -2.76 -2.13
C ARG A 108 16.50 -1.82 -1.82
N VAL A 109 15.38 -2.05 -2.50
CA VAL A 109 14.11 -1.36 -2.27
C VAL A 109 12.96 -2.35 -2.21
N ALA A 110 12.00 -2.09 -1.34
CA ALA A 110 10.71 -2.77 -1.32
C ALA A 110 9.64 -1.90 -1.97
N ILE A 111 8.65 -2.53 -2.62
CA ILE A 111 7.49 -1.81 -3.17
C ILE A 111 6.38 -1.81 -2.12
N GLN A 112 5.85 -0.64 -1.81
CA GLN A 112 4.68 -0.49 -0.94
C GLN A 112 3.63 0.40 -1.61
N ARG A 113 2.34 0.10 -1.41
CA ARG A 113 1.24 1.01 -1.74
C ARG A 113 0.22 1.02 -0.62
N GLY A 114 -0.03 2.19 -0.04
CA GLY A 114 -0.87 2.30 1.15
C GLY A 114 -0.30 1.44 2.29
N PRO A 115 -1.10 0.60 2.96
CA PRO A 115 -0.63 -0.30 4.01
C PRO A 115 -0.01 -1.61 3.50
N VAL A 116 0.02 -1.85 2.18
CA VAL A 116 0.35 -3.16 1.61
C VAL A 116 1.79 -3.15 1.08
N VAL A 117 2.60 -4.08 1.59
CA VAL A 117 3.91 -4.43 1.04
C VAL A 117 3.72 -5.44 -0.09
N TYR A 118 4.51 -5.31 -1.15
CA TYR A 118 4.45 -6.15 -2.35
C TYR A 118 5.69 -7.03 -2.48
N CYS A 119 5.57 -8.14 -3.21
CA CYS A 119 6.65 -9.05 -3.56
C CYS A 119 6.56 -9.48 -5.03
N LEU A 120 7.68 -9.96 -5.58
CA LEU A 120 7.70 -10.70 -6.86
C LEU A 120 7.62 -12.19 -6.58
N GLU A 121 6.74 -12.89 -7.27
CA GLU A 121 6.66 -14.36 -7.25
C GLU A 121 7.19 -14.94 -8.56
N GLN A 122 7.86 -16.10 -8.49
CA GLN A 122 8.38 -16.78 -9.69
C GLN A 122 7.29 -17.11 -10.70
N VAL A 123 6.06 -17.43 -10.26
CA VAL A 123 4.94 -17.78 -11.14
C VAL A 123 4.54 -16.64 -12.10
N ASP A 124 4.87 -15.39 -11.78
CA ASP A 124 4.60 -14.23 -12.63
C ASP A 124 5.77 -13.85 -13.56
N HIS A 125 6.91 -14.56 -13.47
CA HIS A 125 8.16 -14.16 -14.13
C HIS A 125 8.87 -15.35 -14.78
N ALA A 126 9.31 -15.18 -16.03
CA ALA A 126 10.17 -16.16 -16.69
C ALA A 126 11.65 -16.05 -16.26
N ALA A 127 12.06 -14.90 -15.71
CA ALA A 127 13.40 -14.73 -15.11
C ALA A 127 13.36 -15.16 -13.65
N ASP A 128 14.50 -15.63 -13.12
CA ASP A 128 14.66 -15.83 -11.67
C ASP A 128 14.43 -14.50 -10.95
N VAL A 129 13.46 -14.48 -10.03
CA VAL A 129 13.10 -13.27 -9.28
C VAL A 129 14.22 -12.74 -8.40
N HIS A 130 15.16 -13.58 -7.95
CA HIS A 130 16.34 -13.14 -7.22
C HIS A 130 17.33 -12.38 -8.10
N GLY A 131 17.27 -12.59 -9.42
CA GLY A 131 18.04 -11.87 -10.43
C GLY A 131 17.34 -10.64 -11.00
N ILE A 132 16.14 -10.29 -10.53
CA ILE A 132 15.41 -9.10 -11.00
C ILE A 132 15.84 -7.87 -10.19
N LEU A 133 16.24 -6.82 -10.91
CA LEU A 133 16.55 -5.49 -10.39
C LEU A 133 15.43 -4.52 -10.75
N LEU A 134 15.18 -3.56 -9.86
CA LEU A 134 14.26 -2.46 -10.06
C LEU A 134 15.04 -1.15 -10.24
N PRO A 135 15.20 -0.63 -11.48
CA PRO A 135 15.83 0.66 -11.69
C PRO A 135 15.07 1.79 -10.98
N ASP A 136 15.80 2.78 -10.48
CA ASP A 136 15.21 3.94 -9.80
C ASP A 136 14.30 4.75 -10.75
N SER A 137 14.67 4.79 -12.03
CA SER A 137 13.90 5.44 -13.11
C SER A 137 12.68 4.64 -13.58
N ALA A 138 12.48 3.41 -13.12
CA ALA A 138 11.39 2.57 -13.58
C ALA A 138 10.03 3.18 -13.24
N LYS A 139 9.17 3.33 -14.24
CA LYS A 139 7.79 3.77 -14.03
C LYS A 139 6.94 2.57 -13.59
N LEU A 140 6.29 2.70 -12.43
CA LEU A 140 5.41 1.69 -11.86
C LEU A 140 3.95 2.16 -11.94
N THR A 141 3.05 1.21 -12.14
CA THR A 141 1.60 1.44 -12.22
C THR A 141 0.86 0.43 -11.36
N ALA A 142 -0.18 0.87 -10.66
CA ALA A 142 -1.02 0.03 -9.83
C ALA A 142 -2.35 -0.18 -10.54
N ARG A 143 -2.84 -1.42 -10.58
CA ARG A 143 -4.17 -1.75 -11.13
C ARG A 143 -4.82 -2.89 -10.37
N LEU A 144 -6.14 -2.85 -10.24
CA LEU A 144 -6.92 -3.96 -9.72
C LEU A 144 -6.83 -5.15 -10.69
N LYS A 145 -6.60 -6.35 -10.15
CA LYS A 145 -6.65 -7.63 -10.86
C LYS A 145 -7.72 -8.50 -10.19
N PRO A 146 -8.98 -8.46 -10.68
CA PRO A 146 -10.11 -9.13 -10.03
C PRO A 146 -9.92 -10.65 -9.88
N GLY A 147 -9.29 -11.30 -10.87
CA GLY A 147 -9.04 -12.75 -10.83
C GLY A 147 -7.87 -13.20 -9.96
N LEU A 148 -7.16 -12.29 -9.27
CA LEU A 148 -6.06 -12.66 -8.38
C LEU A 148 -6.61 -12.85 -6.96
N LEU A 149 -6.88 -14.10 -6.56
CA LEU A 149 -7.18 -14.52 -5.19
C LEU A 149 -8.27 -13.67 -4.49
N GLY A 150 -9.41 -13.51 -5.16
CA GLY A 150 -10.54 -12.71 -4.63
C GLY A 150 -10.45 -11.21 -4.94
N GLY A 151 -9.45 -10.78 -5.71
CA GLY A 151 -9.31 -9.42 -6.21
C GLY A 151 -8.28 -8.62 -5.41
N ALA A 152 -7.19 -8.26 -6.08
CA ALA A 152 -6.11 -7.51 -5.45
C ALA A 152 -5.51 -6.47 -6.39
N VAL A 153 -4.98 -5.38 -5.83
CA VAL A 153 -4.18 -4.45 -6.61
C VAL A 153 -2.81 -5.06 -6.84
N VAL A 154 -2.35 -5.08 -8.08
CA VAL A 154 -0.99 -5.45 -8.47
C VAL A 154 -0.21 -4.22 -8.88
N VAL A 155 1.10 -4.22 -8.67
CA VAL A 155 2.01 -3.18 -9.16
C VAL A 155 2.80 -3.75 -10.34
N THR A 156 2.83 -3.04 -11.46
CA THR A 156 3.57 -3.48 -12.64
C THR A 156 4.46 -2.40 -13.23
N GLY A 157 5.52 -2.83 -13.91
CA GLY A 157 6.44 -1.94 -14.61
C GLY A 157 7.47 -2.71 -15.44
N ARG A 158 8.55 -2.02 -15.78
CA ARG A 158 9.72 -2.62 -16.43
C ARG A 158 10.89 -2.61 -15.44
N GLY A 159 11.60 -3.71 -15.36
CA GLY A 159 12.87 -3.80 -14.65
C GLY A 159 13.94 -4.47 -15.49
N LEU A 160 14.99 -4.91 -14.84
CA LEU A 160 16.10 -5.62 -15.45
C LEU A 160 16.22 -7.00 -14.81
N ALA A 161 16.59 -8.01 -15.58
CA ALA A 161 17.00 -9.30 -15.04
C ALA A 161 18.47 -9.54 -15.40
N THR A 162 19.23 -10.14 -14.49
CA THR A 162 20.58 -10.63 -14.80
C THR A 162 20.54 -11.61 -15.97
N ASP A 163 21.53 -11.52 -16.87
CA ASP A 163 21.65 -12.38 -18.04
C ASP A 163 22.84 -13.34 -17.91
N GLY A 164 22.52 -14.63 -17.72
CA GLY A 164 23.47 -15.72 -17.58
C GLY A 164 24.09 -16.20 -18.90
N ARG A 165 23.55 -15.83 -20.07
CA ARG A 165 23.95 -16.45 -21.35
C ARG A 165 25.44 -16.27 -21.69
N GLY A 166 26.04 -15.17 -21.28
CA GLY A 166 27.47 -14.91 -21.48
C GLY A 166 28.42 -15.66 -20.54
N TRP A 167 27.92 -16.48 -19.61
CA TRP A 167 28.76 -17.18 -18.63
C TRP A 167 29.40 -18.45 -19.17
N ALA A 168 28.76 -19.13 -20.14
CA ALA A 168 29.28 -20.34 -20.78
C ALA A 168 29.77 -21.40 -19.77
N GLY A 169 28.96 -21.70 -18.75
CA GLY A 169 29.25 -22.70 -17.72
C GLY A 169 30.27 -22.30 -16.64
N ARG A 170 30.88 -21.11 -16.73
CA ARG A 170 31.81 -20.62 -15.69
C ARG A 170 31.05 -20.22 -14.42
N LEU A 171 31.61 -20.58 -13.26
CA LEU A 171 31.10 -20.16 -11.96
C LEU A 171 31.61 -18.76 -11.56
N TYR A 172 32.85 -18.43 -11.91
CA TYR A 172 33.50 -17.15 -11.60
C TYR A 172 34.20 -16.57 -12.85
N ARG A 173 34.24 -15.23 -12.97
CA ARG A 173 34.98 -14.50 -14.00
C ARG A 173 35.34 -13.09 -13.53
N PRO A 174 36.40 -12.45 -14.07
CA PRO A 174 36.67 -11.04 -13.84
C PRO A 174 35.46 -10.15 -14.17
N SER A 175 35.19 -9.16 -13.32
CA SER A 175 34.00 -8.31 -13.44
C SER A 175 34.04 -7.48 -14.73
N ARG A 176 32.93 -7.49 -15.46
CA ARG A 176 32.67 -6.61 -16.63
C ARG A 176 31.39 -5.78 -16.42
N GLY A 177 30.91 -5.71 -15.18
CA GLY A 177 29.58 -5.22 -14.85
C GLY A 177 28.47 -6.26 -15.10
N PRO A 178 27.25 -5.99 -14.60
CA PRO A 178 26.13 -6.91 -14.75
C PRO A 178 25.57 -6.85 -16.18
N ALA A 179 25.65 -7.98 -16.89
CA ALA A 179 24.87 -8.18 -18.10
C ALA A 179 23.39 -8.28 -17.69
N THR A 180 22.56 -7.41 -18.26
CA THR A 180 21.13 -7.34 -17.93
C THR A 180 20.27 -7.24 -19.16
N ARG A 181 19.06 -7.79 -19.09
CA ARG A 181 18.01 -7.65 -20.11
C ARG A 181 16.75 -7.06 -19.50
N ALA A 182 15.97 -6.32 -20.29
CA ALA A 182 14.69 -5.81 -19.84
C ALA A 182 13.69 -6.95 -19.55
N VAL A 183 12.90 -6.79 -18.49
CA VAL A 183 11.84 -7.72 -18.12
C VAL A 183 10.61 -6.94 -17.64
N ARG A 184 9.41 -7.51 -17.84
CA ARG A 184 8.20 -7.00 -17.19
C ARG A 184 8.18 -7.48 -15.74
N ILE A 185 7.87 -6.57 -14.83
CA ILE A 185 7.70 -6.88 -13.41
C ILE A 185 6.21 -6.86 -13.09
N THR A 186 5.74 -7.88 -12.38
CA THR A 186 4.44 -7.91 -11.71
C THR A 186 4.64 -8.21 -10.23
N ALA A 187 4.46 -7.21 -9.38
CA ALA A 187 4.47 -7.37 -7.94
C ALA A 187 3.04 -7.55 -7.43
N VAL A 188 2.86 -8.52 -6.53
CA VAL A 188 1.59 -8.83 -5.86
C VAL A 188 1.70 -8.52 -4.37
N PRO A 189 0.57 -8.32 -3.66
CA PRO A 189 0.59 -8.16 -2.20
C PRO A 189 1.32 -9.34 -1.53
N TYR A 190 2.24 -9.04 -0.61
CA TYR A 190 3.04 -10.05 0.08
C TYR A 190 2.17 -11.09 0.82
N CYS A 191 1.06 -10.64 1.41
CA CYS A 191 0.11 -11.53 2.10
C CYS A 191 -0.62 -12.53 1.18
N LEU A 192 -0.48 -12.42 -0.14
CA LEU A 192 -1.09 -13.32 -1.12
C LEU A 192 -0.08 -14.29 -1.77
N TRP A 193 1.21 -14.21 -1.39
CA TRP A 193 2.25 -15.13 -1.86
C TRP A 193 1.95 -16.58 -1.47
N ASP A 194 2.49 -17.53 -2.24
CA ASP A 194 2.45 -18.98 -1.98
C ASP A 194 1.05 -19.62 -2.05
N ASN A 195 0.12 -18.94 -2.72
CA ASN A 195 -1.25 -19.42 -2.93
C ASN A 195 -1.52 -19.86 -4.38
N ARG A 196 -0.48 -19.90 -5.25
CA ARG A 196 -0.64 -20.13 -6.70
C ARG A 196 0.25 -21.23 -7.25
N ALA A 197 1.54 -21.20 -6.96
CA ALA A 197 2.50 -22.23 -7.34
C ALA A 197 3.76 -22.13 -6.49
N LYS A 198 4.41 -23.27 -6.24
CA LYS A 198 5.73 -23.30 -5.60
C LYS A 198 6.75 -22.55 -6.46
N GLY A 199 7.53 -21.67 -5.83
CA GLY A 199 8.59 -20.94 -6.52
C GLY A 199 9.27 -19.90 -5.63
N ALA A 200 10.33 -19.29 -6.16
CA ALA A 200 11.06 -18.23 -5.49
C ALA A 200 10.20 -16.96 -5.29
N MET A 201 10.57 -16.15 -4.30
CA MET A 201 9.93 -14.87 -3.99
C MET A 201 10.95 -13.84 -3.51
N ALA A 202 10.73 -12.57 -3.86
CA ALA A 202 11.53 -11.45 -3.37
C ALA A 202 10.68 -10.24 -2.99
N VAL A 203 10.87 -9.72 -1.76
CA VAL A 203 10.33 -8.43 -1.31
C VAL A 203 11.32 -7.30 -1.60
N TRP A 204 12.58 -7.50 -1.21
CA TRP A 204 13.66 -6.52 -1.34
C TRP A 204 14.43 -6.72 -2.65
N LEU A 205 14.17 -5.85 -3.60
CA LEU A 205 14.75 -5.90 -4.95
C LEU A 205 16.02 -5.08 -5.02
N PRO A 206 17.12 -5.59 -5.58
CA PRO A 206 18.28 -4.77 -5.89
C PRO A 206 17.89 -3.60 -6.76
N ARG A 207 18.39 -2.41 -6.42
CA ARG A 207 18.18 -1.20 -7.22
C ARG A 207 19.32 -0.97 -8.20
N ARG A 208 19.08 -0.14 -9.21
CA ARG A 208 20.09 0.31 -10.18
C ARG A 208 19.82 1.72 -10.65
#